data_AF-A0A7T1B270-F1
#
_entry.id   AF-A0A7T1B270-F1
#
_cell.length_a   1.000
_cell.length_b   1.000
_cell.length_c   1.000
_cell.angle_alpha   90.00
_cell.angle_beta   90.00
_cell.angle_gamma   90.00
#
_symmetry.space_group_name_H-M   'P 1'
#
loop_
_entity.id
_entity.type
_entity.pdbx_description
1 polymer ?
#
loop_
_entity_poly.entity_id
_entity_poly.type
_entity_poly.pdbx_seq_one_letter_code
_entity_poly.pdbx_strand_id
1 'polypeptide(L)'
;MLNEAKKFIKTMYTELNFKSADMTQRLIEVENEINQTGTYYHTQQELEYGAKMAWRNSNRCIGRFYWQSLTVEDARGIEQEDDFINSIENHIVQATNNGKIKPYITIFHPEHPPRIYNNQLIRYAGYTDCGDPAEKEVTRLAEHLGWTSEHTQFDVLPLIYKLPNGVMKYHDYPTEIIKEINIEHEQFPKLKQLGLKWYAVPIISNMELRIGGITYPTAPFNGWYMVNEIAVRNFTDVYRYNLLETVAHAFEFDTLKNNSFNKDRALVELNYAVYHSFKQAGVSIVDHLTASRQFEVFEKNEAKRQREVTGKWSWLVPSLSPTLVSNYHHGYPNIMKDPNFHYKKAQSSGCPFH
;
A
#
# COMPACT_ATOMS: atom_id res chain seq x y z
N MET A 1 -26.54 -0.55 3.70
CA MET A 1 -26.15 -1.95 3.99
C MET A 1 -26.86 -2.99 3.13
N LEU A 2 -28.14 -3.35 3.35
CA LEU A 2 -28.77 -4.48 2.62
C LEU A 2 -28.65 -4.39 1.08
N ASN A 3 -28.86 -3.22 0.50
CA ASN A 3 -28.70 -3.02 -0.94
C ASN A 3 -27.25 -3.20 -1.42
N GLU A 4 -26.27 -2.79 -0.62
CA GLU A 4 -24.84 -2.97 -0.91
C GLU A 4 -24.47 -4.45 -0.85
N ALA A 5 -24.93 -5.16 0.20
CA ALA A 5 -24.72 -6.59 0.37
C ALA A 5 -25.34 -7.37 -0.80
N LYS A 6 -26.61 -7.11 -1.13
CA LYS A 6 -27.30 -7.73 -2.27
C LYS A 6 -26.57 -7.48 -3.59
N LYS A 7 -26.01 -6.28 -3.81
CA LYS A 7 -25.24 -5.94 -5.01
C LYS A 7 -23.91 -6.68 -5.06
N PHE A 8 -23.18 -6.74 -3.95
CA PHE A 8 -21.91 -7.46 -3.84
C PHE A 8 -22.09 -8.96 -4.10
N ILE A 9 -23.02 -9.62 -3.38
CA ILE A 9 -23.30 -11.05 -3.54
C ILE A 9 -23.69 -11.37 -4.98
N LYS A 10 -24.62 -10.62 -5.59
CA LYS A 10 -25.01 -10.84 -6.99
C LYS A 10 -23.82 -10.72 -7.95
N THR A 11 -22.97 -9.71 -7.75
CA THR A 11 -21.80 -9.48 -8.61
C THR A 11 -20.78 -10.61 -8.47
N MET A 12 -20.37 -10.93 -7.24
CA MET A 12 -19.44 -12.01 -6.95
C MET A 12 -19.95 -13.36 -7.48
N TYR A 13 -21.20 -13.71 -7.17
CA TYR A 13 -21.75 -15.01 -7.53
C TYR A 13 -21.88 -15.18 -9.04
N THR A 14 -22.21 -14.10 -9.75
CA THR A 14 -22.22 -14.07 -11.22
C THR A 14 -20.81 -14.23 -11.79
N GLU A 15 -19.83 -13.49 -11.27
CA GLU A 15 -18.44 -13.54 -11.77
C GLU A 15 -17.77 -14.91 -11.53
N LEU A 16 -18.16 -15.61 -10.46
CA LEU A 16 -17.67 -16.93 -10.09
C LEU A 16 -18.54 -18.08 -10.63
N ASN A 17 -19.59 -17.79 -11.39
CA ASN A 17 -20.51 -18.78 -11.99
C ASN A 17 -21.16 -19.73 -10.95
N PHE A 18 -21.56 -19.20 -9.80
CA PHE A 18 -22.35 -19.96 -8.83
C PHE A 18 -23.76 -20.27 -9.34
N LYS A 19 -24.40 -21.30 -8.79
CA LYS A 19 -25.78 -21.63 -9.13
C LYS A 19 -26.72 -20.54 -8.61
N SER A 20 -27.78 -20.25 -9.38
CA SER A 20 -28.80 -19.26 -9.00
C SER A 20 -29.49 -19.59 -7.66
N ALA A 21 -29.66 -20.88 -7.37
CA ALA A 21 -30.21 -21.35 -6.08
C ALA A 21 -29.31 -20.95 -4.90
N ASP A 22 -27.99 -21.18 -5.00
CA ASP A 22 -27.02 -20.85 -3.95
C ASP A 22 -26.98 -19.33 -3.71
N MET A 23 -27.01 -18.53 -4.78
CA MET A 23 -27.08 -17.07 -4.68
C MET A 23 -28.37 -16.64 -3.97
N THR A 24 -29.52 -17.18 -4.37
CA THR A 24 -30.83 -16.81 -3.79
C THR A 24 -30.88 -17.15 -2.30
N GLN A 25 -30.39 -18.34 -1.94
CA GLN A 25 -30.30 -18.78 -0.56
C GLN A 25 -29.41 -17.85 0.28
N ARG A 26 -28.21 -17.51 -0.22
CA ARG A 26 -27.31 -16.58 0.48
C ARG A 26 -27.92 -15.19 0.64
N LEU A 27 -28.65 -14.67 -0.35
CA LEU A 27 -29.34 -13.39 -0.23
C LEU A 27 -30.40 -13.38 0.87
N ILE A 28 -31.13 -14.49 1.05
CA ILE A 28 -32.12 -14.65 2.13
C ILE A 28 -31.42 -14.68 3.50
N GLU A 29 -30.33 -15.44 3.62
CA GLU A 29 -29.54 -15.50 4.86
C GLU A 29 -29.03 -14.13 5.27
N VAL A 30 -28.39 -13.40 4.36
CA VAL A 30 -27.87 -12.04 4.59
C VAL A 30 -28.99 -11.08 4.99
N GLU A 31 -30.16 -11.16 4.33
CA GLU A 31 -31.31 -10.31 4.67
C GLU A 31 -31.85 -10.61 6.08
N ASN A 32 -31.96 -11.89 6.43
CA ASN A 32 -32.40 -12.31 7.76
C ASN A 32 -31.40 -11.87 8.84
N GLU A 33 -30.10 -12.04 8.61
CA GLU A 33 -29.04 -11.67 9.54
C GLU A 33 -29.02 -10.16 9.79
N ILE A 34 -29.14 -9.35 8.73
CA ILE A 34 -29.24 -7.89 8.83
C ILE A 34 -30.48 -7.48 9.61
N ASN A 35 -31.63 -8.12 9.34
CA ASN A 35 -32.87 -7.80 10.04
C ASN A 35 -32.82 -8.15 11.55
N GLN A 36 -32.03 -9.16 11.93
CA GLN A 36 -31.91 -9.62 13.32
C GLN A 36 -30.81 -8.90 14.11
N THR A 37 -29.67 -8.65 13.48
CA THR A 37 -28.44 -8.17 14.16
C THR A 37 -28.03 -6.76 13.76
N GLY A 38 -28.61 -6.22 12.68
CA GLY A 38 -28.22 -4.95 12.08
C GLY A 38 -27.05 -5.04 11.09
N THR A 39 -26.40 -6.21 10.98
CA THR A 39 -25.26 -6.46 10.08
C THR A 39 -25.27 -7.89 9.51
N TYR A 40 -24.25 -8.27 8.75
CA TYR A 40 -24.01 -9.65 8.36
C TYR A 40 -22.52 -9.99 8.33
N TYR A 41 -22.19 -11.27 8.44
CA TYR A 41 -20.81 -11.76 8.32
C TYR A 41 -20.53 -12.34 6.94
N HIS A 42 -19.42 -11.92 6.35
CA HIS A 42 -18.90 -12.55 5.13
C HIS A 42 -18.45 -13.98 5.39
N THR A 43 -18.70 -14.88 4.44
CA THR A 43 -17.99 -16.15 4.36
C THR A 43 -16.50 -15.91 4.05
N GLN A 44 -15.64 -16.91 4.29
CA GLN A 44 -14.23 -16.80 3.90
C GLN A 44 -14.07 -16.49 2.41
N GLN A 45 -14.84 -17.16 1.54
CA GLN A 45 -14.77 -16.95 0.10
C GLN A 45 -15.25 -15.54 -0.32
N GLU A 46 -16.26 -15.00 0.36
CA GLU A 46 -16.73 -13.63 0.17
C GLU A 46 -15.66 -12.61 0.57
N LEU A 47 -14.98 -12.84 1.69
CA LEU A 47 -13.89 -11.99 2.16
C LEU A 47 -12.71 -11.99 1.17
N GLU A 48 -12.29 -13.19 0.75
CA GLU A 48 -11.19 -13.38 -0.19
C GLU A 48 -11.47 -12.72 -1.55
N TYR A 49 -12.64 -12.99 -2.13
CA TYR A 49 -13.00 -12.42 -3.43
C TYR A 49 -13.30 -10.93 -3.33
N GLY A 50 -13.94 -10.49 -2.23
CA GLY A 50 -14.23 -9.08 -1.97
C GLY A 50 -12.97 -8.23 -1.87
N ALA A 51 -11.93 -8.71 -1.17
CA ALA A 51 -10.64 -8.02 -1.11
C ALA A 51 -9.94 -7.95 -2.49
N LYS A 52 -10.00 -9.02 -3.27
CA LYS A 52 -9.51 -9.06 -4.66
C LYS A 52 -10.25 -8.05 -5.55
N MET A 53 -11.59 -7.98 -5.44
CA MET A 53 -12.40 -6.99 -6.14
C MET A 53 -12.06 -5.56 -5.70
N ALA A 54 -11.78 -5.32 -4.41
CA ALA A 54 -11.39 -4.00 -3.92
C ALA A 54 -10.08 -3.52 -4.57
N TRP A 55 -9.09 -4.41 -4.70
CA TRP A 55 -7.88 -4.09 -5.45
C TRP A 55 -8.18 -3.84 -6.94
N ARG A 56 -8.98 -4.70 -7.59
CA ARG A 56 -9.41 -4.52 -9.00
C ARG A 56 -10.08 -3.16 -9.23
N ASN A 57 -10.88 -2.70 -8.27
CA ASN A 57 -11.62 -1.44 -8.32
C ASN A 57 -10.80 -0.22 -7.85
N SER A 58 -9.54 -0.41 -7.46
CA SER A 58 -8.69 0.67 -6.93
C SER A 58 -8.22 1.62 -8.05
N ASN A 59 -8.96 2.71 -8.26
CA ASN A 59 -8.74 3.66 -9.35
C ASN A 59 -7.36 4.33 -9.39
N ARG A 60 -6.63 4.31 -8.27
CA ARG A 60 -5.29 4.90 -8.14
C ARG A 60 -4.15 3.89 -8.33
N CYS A 61 -4.47 2.61 -8.51
CA CYS A 61 -3.48 1.54 -8.59
C CYS A 61 -3.18 1.17 -10.05
N ILE A 62 -1.92 1.34 -10.47
CA ILE A 62 -1.43 0.90 -11.79
C ILE A 62 -1.20 -0.62 -11.83
N GLY A 63 -0.85 -1.24 -10.70
CA GLY A 63 -0.51 -2.66 -10.58
C GLY A 63 -1.69 -3.64 -10.57
N ARG A 64 -2.87 -3.24 -11.07
CA ARG A 64 -4.11 -4.05 -11.00
C ARG A 64 -4.08 -5.34 -11.81
N PHE A 65 -3.11 -5.51 -12.70
CA PHE A 65 -2.92 -6.76 -13.45
C PHE A 65 -2.87 -8.01 -12.56
N TYR A 66 -2.36 -7.88 -11.34
CA TYR A 66 -2.16 -8.99 -10.40
C TYR A 66 -3.32 -9.22 -9.42
N TRP A 67 -4.46 -8.54 -9.59
CA TRP A 67 -5.53 -8.49 -8.57
C TRP A 67 -6.01 -9.86 -8.08
N GLN A 68 -6.01 -10.88 -8.95
CA GLN A 68 -6.45 -12.24 -8.61
C GLN A 68 -5.46 -13.01 -7.73
N SER A 69 -4.19 -12.60 -7.73
CA SER A 69 -3.09 -13.24 -7.00
C SER A 69 -2.94 -12.77 -5.56
N LEU A 70 -3.79 -11.84 -5.11
CA LEU A 70 -3.81 -11.39 -3.72
C LEU A 70 -4.00 -12.58 -2.78
N THR A 71 -3.07 -12.73 -1.84
CA THR A 71 -3.23 -13.64 -0.71
C THR A 71 -3.97 -12.91 0.40
N VAL A 72 -5.03 -13.52 0.93
CA VAL A 72 -5.92 -12.91 1.92
C VAL A 72 -5.84 -13.74 3.19
N GLU A 73 -5.46 -13.10 4.29
CA GLU A 73 -5.46 -13.68 5.62
C GLU A 73 -6.70 -13.20 6.38
N ASP A 74 -7.49 -14.17 6.86
CA ASP A 74 -8.67 -13.89 7.67
C ASP A 74 -8.30 -13.83 9.15
N ALA A 75 -8.04 -12.62 9.63
CA ALA A 75 -7.69 -12.33 11.01
C ALA A 75 -8.89 -11.82 11.83
N ARG A 76 -10.13 -12.08 11.38
CA ARG A 76 -11.33 -11.58 12.06
C ARG A 76 -11.53 -12.14 13.46
N GLY A 77 -10.96 -13.31 13.76
CA GLY A 77 -11.01 -13.95 15.08
C GLY A 77 -9.89 -13.54 16.05
N ILE A 78 -8.98 -12.64 15.67
CA ILE A 78 -7.87 -12.21 16.52
C ILE A 78 -8.36 -11.18 17.55
N GLU A 79 -8.25 -11.53 18.82
CA GLU A 79 -8.64 -10.67 19.95
C GLU A 79 -7.47 -10.37 20.90
N GLN A 80 -6.49 -11.28 21.00
CA GLN A 80 -5.37 -11.17 21.93
C GLN A 80 -4.21 -10.37 21.34
N GLU A 81 -3.44 -9.72 22.20
CA GLU A 81 -2.33 -8.82 21.82
C GLU A 81 -1.21 -9.56 21.12
N ASP A 82 -0.78 -10.69 21.68
CA ASP A 82 0.30 -11.50 21.12
C ASP A 82 -0.10 -12.04 19.74
N ASP A 83 -1.35 -12.51 19.58
CA ASP A 83 -1.86 -12.98 18.29
C ASP A 83 -1.93 -11.85 17.25
N PHE A 84 -2.32 -10.64 17.67
CA PHE A 84 -2.30 -9.47 16.81
C PHE A 84 -0.87 -9.14 16.34
N ILE A 85 0.09 -9.03 17.26
CA ILE A 85 1.50 -8.77 16.92
C ILE A 85 2.03 -9.85 15.98
N ASN A 86 1.81 -11.13 16.31
CA ASN A 86 2.23 -12.27 15.51
C ASN A 86 1.63 -12.22 14.09
N SER A 87 0.37 -11.84 13.95
CA SER A 87 -0.27 -11.70 12.64
C SER A 87 0.36 -10.60 11.78
N ILE A 88 0.79 -9.49 12.41
CA ILE A 88 1.47 -8.38 11.74
C ILE A 88 2.87 -8.78 11.29
N GLU A 89 3.64 -9.43 12.15
CA GLU A 89 4.96 -9.93 11.81
C GLU A 89 4.89 -11.02 10.72
N ASN A 90 3.91 -11.92 10.81
CA ASN A 90 3.65 -12.91 9.77
C ASN A 90 3.27 -12.25 8.44
N HIS A 91 2.46 -11.18 8.43
CA HIS A 91 2.22 -10.40 7.21
C HIS A 91 3.54 -9.95 6.60
N ILE A 92 4.41 -9.31 7.38
CA ILE A 92 5.71 -8.80 6.90
C ILE A 92 6.56 -9.92 6.31
N VAL A 93 6.69 -11.06 7.02
CA VAL A 93 7.50 -12.21 6.58
C VAL A 93 6.94 -12.84 5.30
N GLN A 94 5.64 -13.13 5.26
CA GLN A 94 4.98 -13.76 4.12
C GLN A 94 4.96 -12.84 2.89
N ALA A 95 4.73 -11.54 3.11
CA ALA A 95 4.78 -10.54 2.05
C ALA A 95 6.19 -10.38 1.49
N THR A 96 7.21 -10.34 2.35
CA THR A 96 8.62 -10.19 1.92
C THR A 96 9.11 -11.40 1.14
N ASN A 97 8.79 -12.62 1.58
CA ASN A 97 9.06 -13.88 0.87
C ASN A 97 10.49 -13.94 0.27
N ASN A 98 11.49 -13.66 1.12
CA ASN A 98 12.91 -13.61 0.75
C ASN A 98 13.25 -12.66 -0.42
N GLY A 99 12.45 -11.62 -0.63
CA GLY A 99 12.57 -10.64 -1.73
C GLY A 99 11.62 -10.90 -2.89
N LYS A 100 11.07 -12.12 -3.05
CA LYS A 100 10.06 -12.42 -4.07
C LYS A 100 8.67 -11.99 -3.58
N ILE A 101 8.48 -10.68 -3.45
CA ILE A 101 7.34 -10.08 -2.75
C ILE A 101 6.01 -10.67 -3.23
N LYS A 102 5.17 -11.07 -2.27
CA LYS A 102 3.81 -11.54 -2.50
C LYS A 102 2.80 -10.43 -2.17
N PRO A 103 1.77 -10.20 -3.00
CA PRO A 103 0.69 -9.32 -2.63
C PRO A 103 -0.15 -9.99 -1.54
N TYR A 104 -0.24 -9.35 -0.38
CA TYR A 104 -0.86 -9.89 0.84
C TYR A 104 -1.80 -8.86 1.45
N ILE A 105 -2.88 -9.31 2.09
CA ILE A 105 -3.76 -8.49 2.92
C ILE A 105 -4.17 -9.29 4.15
N THR A 106 -4.15 -8.66 5.33
CA THR A 106 -4.63 -9.26 6.58
C THR A 106 -5.85 -8.51 7.06
N ILE A 107 -7.00 -9.16 7.18
CA ILE A 107 -8.28 -8.48 7.45
C ILE A 107 -8.77 -8.80 8.86
N PHE A 108 -8.85 -7.77 9.72
CA PHE A 108 -9.29 -7.92 11.11
C PHE A 108 -10.80 -7.70 11.28
N HIS A 109 -11.32 -7.92 12.48
CA HIS A 109 -12.74 -7.82 12.81
C HIS A 109 -13.35 -6.46 12.39
N PRO A 110 -14.53 -6.40 11.75
CA PRO A 110 -15.08 -5.13 11.27
C PRO A 110 -15.56 -4.19 12.41
N GLU A 111 -16.16 -4.73 13.46
CA GLU A 111 -16.77 -3.93 14.55
C GLU A 111 -15.81 -3.63 15.72
N HIS A 112 -15.05 -4.63 16.17
CA HIS A 112 -14.06 -4.50 17.22
C HIS A 112 -12.63 -4.79 16.73
N PRO A 113 -12.11 -4.07 15.70
CA PRO A 113 -10.76 -4.30 15.21
C PRO A 113 -9.69 -3.79 16.18
N PRO A 114 -8.49 -4.41 16.20
CA PRO A 114 -7.28 -3.70 16.59
C PRO A 114 -7.10 -2.47 15.68
N ARG A 115 -6.69 -1.33 16.23
CA ARG A 115 -6.42 -0.11 15.45
C ARG A 115 -4.93 0.01 15.22
N ILE A 116 -4.53 0.26 13.98
CA ILE A 116 -3.15 0.60 13.59
C ILE A 116 -3.08 2.09 13.26
N TYR A 117 -2.06 2.76 13.78
CA TYR A 117 -1.85 4.21 13.62
C TYR A 117 -0.78 4.55 12.58
N ASN A 118 0.04 3.59 12.17
CA ASN A 118 1.03 3.77 11.12
C ASN A 118 0.37 3.99 9.75
N ASN A 119 1.01 4.81 8.90
CA ASN A 119 0.62 4.98 7.50
C ASN A 119 0.89 3.71 6.66
N GLN A 120 2.08 3.15 6.84
CA GLN A 120 2.44 1.79 6.41
C GLN A 120 3.09 1.07 7.59
N LEU A 121 2.99 -0.26 7.65
CA LEU A 121 3.61 -1.04 8.73
C LEU A 121 5.12 -0.78 8.82
N ILE A 122 5.78 -0.69 7.67
CA ILE A 122 7.21 -0.38 7.60
C ILE A 122 7.36 1.04 7.04
N ARG A 123 7.87 1.95 7.88
CA ARG A 123 8.21 3.33 7.50
C ARG A 123 9.43 3.79 8.26
N TYR A 124 10.17 4.72 7.66
CA TYR A 124 11.19 5.46 8.38
C TYR A 124 10.59 6.63 9.15
N ALA A 125 11.14 6.88 10.33
CA ALA A 125 10.80 7.99 11.19
C ALA A 125 11.10 9.35 10.54
N GLY A 126 10.44 10.39 11.04
CA GLY A 126 10.55 11.76 10.58
C GLY A 126 10.80 12.72 11.73
N TYR A 127 12.01 13.26 11.80
CA TYR A 127 12.43 14.23 12.81
C TYR A 127 12.42 15.65 12.25
N THR A 128 12.75 16.62 13.08
CA THR A 128 12.79 18.03 12.65
C THR A 128 13.91 18.29 11.64
N ASP A 129 15.04 17.61 11.81
CA ASP A 129 16.32 17.80 11.13
C ASP A 129 16.70 16.66 10.16
N CYS A 130 16.13 15.47 10.31
CA CYS A 130 16.39 14.31 9.44
C CYS A 130 15.17 13.38 9.32
N GLY A 131 15.31 12.32 8.52
CA GLY A 131 14.27 11.31 8.31
C GLY A 131 13.21 11.73 7.30
N ASP A 132 12.07 11.04 7.30
CA ASP A 132 10.97 11.26 6.36
C ASP A 132 9.98 12.31 6.89
N PRO A 133 9.90 13.52 6.32
CA PRO A 133 8.98 14.55 6.82
C PRO A 133 7.51 14.14 6.83
N ALA A 134 7.11 13.17 6.01
CA ALA A 134 5.74 12.68 5.96
C ALA A 134 5.34 11.92 7.24
N GLU A 135 6.30 11.41 8.01
CA GLU A 135 6.05 10.62 9.22
C GLU A 135 6.30 11.39 10.51
N LYS A 136 6.46 12.72 10.45
CA LYS A 136 6.67 13.58 11.64
C LYS A 136 5.59 13.44 12.70
N GLU A 137 4.34 13.22 12.30
CA GLU A 137 3.23 13.06 13.25
C GLU A 137 3.25 11.68 13.92
N VAL A 138 3.51 10.62 13.15
CA VAL A 138 3.60 9.24 13.66
C VAL A 138 4.83 9.08 14.55
N THR A 139 5.95 9.72 14.21
CA THR A 139 7.19 9.72 15.00
C THR A 139 6.97 10.38 16.36
N ARG A 140 6.35 11.57 16.38
CA ARG A 140 5.99 12.25 17.64
C ARG A 140 5.04 11.42 18.50
N LEU A 141 4.13 10.67 17.88
CA LEU A 141 3.26 9.74 18.60
C LEU A 141 4.08 8.59 19.21
N ALA A 142 5.02 8.00 18.46
CA ALA A 142 5.91 6.97 18.98
C ALA A 142 6.73 7.47 20.18
N GLU A 143 7.39 8.62 20.04
CA GLU A 143 8.17 9.25 21.12
C GLU A 143 7.31 9.55 22.36
N HIS A 144 6.07 10.01 22.17
CA HIS A 144 5.14 10.25 23.26
C HIS A 144 4.76 8.97 24.03
N LEU A 145 4.69 7.83 23.35
CA LEU A 145 4.47 6.53 23.98
C LEU A 145 5.74 5.98 24.66
N GLY A 146 6.87 6.68 24.56
CA GLY A 146 8.14 6.29 25.14
C GLY A 146 9.06 5.49 24.22
N TRP A 147 8.79 5.46 22.91
CA TRP A 147 9.73 4.89 21.94
C TRP A 147 10.95 5.78 21.77
N THR A 148 12.12 5.17 21.62
CA THR A 148 13.41 5.85 21.41
C THR A 148 14.13 5.26 20.21
N SER A 149 14.96 6.06 19.54
CA SER A 149 15.67 5.67 18.33
C SER A 149 17.08 6.25 18.28
N GLU A 150 17.86 5.85 17.28
CA GLU A 150 19.21 6.35 17.04
C GLU A 150 19.24 7.75 16.39
N HIS A 151 18.08 8.28 16.00
CA HIS A 151 17.89 9.58 15.35
C HIS A 151 18.62 9.68 14.00
N THR A 152 18.44 8.67 13.16
CA THR A 152 19.07 8.58 11.83
C THR A 152 18.11 8.95 10.69
N GLN A 153 18.62 9.01 9.46
CA GLN A 153 17.81 9.21 8.26
C GLN A 153 16.81 8.07 8.01
N PHE A 154 17.03 6.90 8.60
CA PHE A 154 16.33 5.66 8.22
C PHE A 154 15.99 4.79 9.43
N ASP A 155 15.59 5.41 10.55
CA ASP A 155 15.10 4.67 11.72
C ASP A 155 13.73 4.06 11.42
N VAL A 156 13.60 2.74 11.53
CA VAL A 156 12.33 2.05 11.29
C VAL A 156 11.38 2.36 12.45
N LEU A 157 10.20 2.92 12.14
CA LEU A 157 9.16 3.17 13.13
C LEU A 157 8.59 1.86 13.70
N PRO A 158 8.21 1.83 14.99
CA PRO A 158 7.55 0.68 15.59
C PRO A 158 6.12 0.56 15.06
N LEU A 159 5.51 -0.61 15.21
CA LEU A 159 4.06 -0.74 15.10
C LEU A 159 3.42 0.07 16.22
N ILE A 160 2.52 1.00 15.91
CA ILE A 160 1.71 1.73 16.90
C ILE A 160 0.27 1.25 16.78
N TYR A 161 -0.28 0.73 17.87
CA TYR A 161 -1.58 0.06 17.84
C TYR A 161 -2.39 0.24 19.12
N LYS A 162 -3.68 -0.10 19.04
CA LYS A 162 -4.61 -0.15 20.17
C LYS A 162 -5.61 -1.29 19.98
N LEU A 163 -5.64 -2.25 20.88
CA LEU A 163 -6.68 -3.29 20.91
C LEU A 163 -8.04 -2.74 21.35
N PRO A 164 -9.15 -3.44 21.06
CA PRO A 164 -10.47 -3.12 21.63
C PRO A 164 -10.40 -2.98 23.16
N ASN A 165 -10.90 -1.88 23.71
CA ASN A 165 -10.87 -1.54 25.14
C ASN A 165 -9.47 -1.44 25.79
N GLY A 166 -8.39 -1.59 25.02
CA GLY A 166 -7.02 -1.45 25.50
C GLY A 166 -6.52 -0.01 25.55
N VAL A 167 -5.25 0.14 25.92
CA VAL A 167 -4.49 1.40 25.78
C VAL A 167 -3.68 1.39 24.48
N MET A 168 -3.27 2.56 24.02
CA MET A 168 -2.34 2.65 22.88
C MET A 168 -0.96 2.16 23.31
N LYS A 169 -0.32 1.36 22.47
CA LYS A 169 0.99 0.75 22.68
C LYS A 169 1.81 0.85 21.41
N TYR A 170 3.12 0.60 21.54
CA TYR A 170 3.99 0.35 20.41
C TYR A 170 4.69 -1.01 20.54
N HIS A 171 5.16 -1.55 19.41
CA HIS A 171 5.94 -2.78 19.33
C HIS A 171 7.05 -2.60 18.30
N ASP A 172 8.30 -2.78 18.72
CA ASP A 172 9.44 -2.78 17.80
C ASP A 172 9.51 -4.11 17.05
N TYR A 173 9.71 -4.02 15.74
CA TYR A 173 9.89 -5.20 14.91
C TYR A 173 11.26 -5.85 15.16
N PRO A 174 11.36 -7.19 15.14
CA PRO A 174 12.65 -7.85 14.99
C PRO A 174 13.36 -7.35 13.72
N THR A 175 14.61 -6.93 13.85
CA THR A 175 15.35 -6.30 12.73
C THR A 175 15.45 -7.21 11.49
N GLU A 176 15.49 -8.52 11.70
CA GLU A 176 15.63 -9.55 10.68
C GLU A 176 14.40 -9.71 9.76
N ILE A 177 13.21 -9.27 10.21
CA ILE A 177 12.00 -9.33 9.37
C ILE A 177 11.88 -8.11 8.45
N ILE A 178 12.66 -7.06 8.68
CA ILE A 178 12.66 -5.82 7.89
C ILE A 178 13.78 -5.88 6.85
N LYS A 179 13.43 -6.23 5.61
CA LYS A 179 14.38 -6.23 4.50
C LYS A 179 14.57 -4.83 3.93
N GLU A 180 15.77 -4.29 4.04
CA GLU A 180 16.18 -3.02 3.44
C GLU A 180 17.16 -3.22 2.27
N ILE A 181 17.13 -2.29 1.32
CA ILE A 181 17.96 -2.29 0.11
C ILE A 181 18.80 -1.02 0.10
N ASN A 182 20.12 -1.17 0.14
CA ASN A 182 21.07 -0.07 -0.06
C ASN A 182 21.04 0.37 -1.53
N ILE A 183 21.05 1.67 -1.78
CA ILE A 183 20.98 2.24 -3.12
C ILE A 183 22.39 2.59 -3.61
N GLU A 184 22.77 1.98 -4.72
CA GLU A 184 24.07 2.18 -5.37
C GLU A 184 23.92 2.31 -6.89
N HIS A 185 24.94 2.86 -7.53
CA HIS A 185 24.98 3.09 -8.98
C HIS A 185 26.33 2.66 -9.54
N GLU A 186 26.34 1.72 -10.48
CA GLU A 186 27.58 1.14 -11.02
C GLU A 186 28.49 2.18 -11.69
N GLN A 187 27.90 3.12 -12.42
CA GLN A 187 28.63 4.19 -13.11
C GLN A 187 28.97 5.40 -12.22
N PHE A 188 28.31 5.52 -11.06
CA PHE A 188 28.48 6.65 -10.14
C PHE A 188 28.74 6.17 -8.70
N PRO A 189 29.96 5.70 -8.39
CA PRO A 189 30.27 5.09 -7.09
C PRO A 189 30.07 6.02 -5.89
N LYS A 190 30.11 7.35 -6.10
CA LYS A 190 29.83 8.36 -5.06
C LYS A 190 28.42 8.25 -4.50
N LEU A 191 27.45 7.70 -5.25
CA LEU A 191 26.08 7.52 -4.74
C LEU A 191 26.04 6.61 -3.51
N LYS A 192 26.83 5.53 -3.51
CA LYS A 192 26.92 4.58 -2.40
C LYS A 192 27.35 5.24 -1.09
N GLN A 193 28.19 6.28 -1.18
CA GLN A 193 28.71 7.01 -0.02
C GLN A 193 27.63 7.83 0.70
N LEU A 194 26.49 8.09 0.05
CA LEU A 194 25.36 8.78 0.67
C LEU A 194 24.58 7.89 1.66
N GLY A 195 24.83 6.58 1.68
CA GLY A 195 24.16 5.66 2.60
C GLY A 195 22.66 5.55 2.41
N LEU A 196 22.14 5.86 1.22
CA LEU A 196 20.71 5.79 0.93
C LEU A 196 20.23 4.34 0.97
N LYS A 197 19.08 4.10 1.58
CA LYS A 197 18.42 2.81 1.59
C LYS A 197 16.89 2.94 1.56
N TRP A 198 16.20 1.87 1.20
CA TRP A 198 14.75 1.79 1.28
C TRP A 198 14.26 0.39 1.67
N TYR A 199 13.16 0.29 2.40
CA TYR A 199 12.55 -0.98 2.78
C TYR A 199 11.88 -1.66 1.58
N ALA A 200 11.80 -2.99 1.60
CA ALA A 200 11.39 -3.79 0.45
C ALA A 200 9.88 -3.70 0.15
N VAL A 201 9.04 -3.75 1.18
CA VAL A 201 7.60 -4.00 1.03
C VAL A 201 6.76 -2.78 1.49
N PRO A 202 5.99 -2.14 0.60
CA PRO A 202 5.06 -1.07 0.98
C PRO A 202 3.74 -1.63 1.52
N ILE A 203 3.62 -1.79 2.85
CA ILE A 203 2.41 -2.34 3.48
C ILE A 203 1.50 -1.22 4.00
N ILE A 204 0.55 -0.76 3.19
CA ILE A 204 -0.39 0.31 3.55
C ILE A 204 -1.31 -0.15 4.69
N SER A 205 -1.43 0.64 5.76
CA SER A 205 -2.20 0.32 6.97
C SER A 205 -3.17 1.41 7.43
N ASN A 206 -3.26 2.52 6.71
CA ASN A 206 -4.12 3.68 7.04
C ASN A 206 -5.40 3.81 6.19
N MET A 207 -5.76 2.76 5.46
CA MET A 207 -6.99 2.70 4.68
C MET A 207 -8.00 1.73 5.33
N GLU A 208 -9.28 1.94 5.05
CA GLU A 208 -10.35 1.00 5.36
C GLU A 208 -10.77 0.25 4.10
N LEU A 209 -11.06 -1.04 4.23
CA LEU A 209 -11.58 -1.89 3.17
C LEU A 209 -13.10 -1.97 3.30
N ARG A 210 -13.84 -1.67 2.23
CA ARG A 210 -15.30 -1.80 2.18
C ARG A 210 -15.71 -2.89 1.20
N ILE A 211 -16.53 -3.82 1.67
CA ILE A 211 -17.05 -4.96 0.89
C ILE A 211 -18.54 -5.09 1.22
N GLY A 212 -19.44 -4.93 0.24
CA GLY A 212 -20.86 -5.28 0.44
C GLY A 212 -21.58 -4.52 1.56
N GLY A 213 -21.09 -3.32 1.92
CA GLY A 213 -21.64 -2.53 3.02
C GLY A 213 -21.00 -2.79 4.39
N ILE A 214 -20.13 -3.80 4.52
CA ILE A 214 -19.26 -3.99 5.69
C ILE A 214 -17.99 -3.17 5.51
N THR A 215 -17.57 -2.50 6.58
CA THR A 215 -16.29 -1.76 6.63
C THR A 215 -15.33 -2.51 7.53
N TYR A 216 -14.13 -2.77 7.02
CA TYR A 216 -12.99 -3.34 7.73
C TYR A 216 -11.97 -2.24 7.99
N PRO A 217 -11.96 -1.62 9.19
CA PRO A 217 -11.14 -0.45 9.47
C PRO A 217 -9.64 -0.74 9.55
N THR A 218 -9.28 -2.01 9.77
CA THR A 218 -7.89 -2.47 9.86
C THR A 218 -7.73 -3.65 8.93
N ALA A 219 -7.11 -3.39 7.79
CA ALA A 219 -6.87 -4.38 6.76
C ALA A 219 -5.55 -4.08 6.03
N PRO A 220 -4.38 -4.14 6.69
CA PRO A 220 -3.11 -3.82 6.06
C PRO A 220 -2.89 -4.65 4.80
N PHE A 221 -2.39 -4.03 3.72
CA PHE A 221 -2.17 -4.70 2.44
C PHE A 221 -0.91 -4.20 1.73
N ASN A 222 -0.33 -5.04 0.88
CA ASN A 222 0.85 -4.68 0.09
C ASN A 222 0.82 -5.21 -1.34
N GLY A 223 1.63 -4.56 -2.17
CA GLY A 223 2.19 -5.12 -3.40
C GLY A 223 3.71 -5.04 -3.33
N TRP A 224 4.35 -4.77 -4.47
CA TRP A 224 5.75 -4.36 -4.55
C TRP A 224 5.85 -2.98 -5.17
N TYR A 225 6.97 -2.31 -4.96
CA TYR A 225 7.19 -0.96 -5.47
C TYR A 225 7.25 -0.90 -7.00
N MET A 226 6.72 0.20 -7.54
CA MET A 226 7.16 0.78 -8.79
C MET A 226 8.29 1.78 -8.53
N VAL A 227 9.35 1.75 -9.35
CA VAL A 227 10.59 2.54 -9.16
C VAL A 227 10.36 4.03 -8.84
N ASN A 228 9.42 4.68 -9.52
CA ASN A 228 9.15 6.11 -9.34
C ASN A 228 8.63 6.48 -7.95
N GLU A 229 7.98 5.53 -7.25
CA GLU A 229 7.49 5.76 -5.89
C GLU A 229 8.66 6.08 -4.97
N ILE A 230 9.78 5.37 -5.12
CA ILE A 230 10.99 5.59 -4.32
C ILE A 230 11.82 6.72 -4.92
N ALA A 231 12.28 6.55 -6.16
CA ALA A 231 13.31 7.39 -6.75
C ALA A 231 12.84 8.81 -7.06
N VAL A 232 11.57 9.00 -7.43
CA VAL A 232 11.03 10.33 -7.70
C VAL A 232 10.35 10.86 -6.44
N ARG A 233 9.29 10.18 -5.97
CA ARG A 233 8.44 10.74 -4.92
C ARG A 233 9.12 10.76 -3.56
N ASN A 234 9.62 9.61 -3.10
CA ASN A 234 10.19 9.53 -1.75
C ASN A 234 11.53 10.27 -1.64
N PHE A 235 12.44 10.07 -2.59
CA PHE A 235 13.77 10.68 -2.49
C PHE A 235 13.83 12.13 -2.93
N THR A 236 13.03 12.60 -3.89
CA THR A 236 13.26 13.93 -4.50
C THR A 236 12.17 14.97 -4.27
N ASP A 237 10.96 14.59 -3.82
CA ASP A 237 9.96 15.60 -3.47
C ASP A 237 10.51 16.52 -2.35
N VAL A 238 10.33 17.83 -2.50
CA VAL A 238 10.87 18.84 -1.57
C VAL A 238 10.29 18.75 -0.15
N TYR A 239 9.13 18.11 -0.01
CA TYR A 239 8.47 17.82 1.26
C TYR A 239 8.72 16.38 1.74
N ARG A 240 9.66 15.69 1.11
CA ARG A 240 10.16 14.35 1.49
C ARG A 240 11.66 14.46 1.79
N TYR A 241 12.48 13.53 1.31
CA TYR A 241 13.92 13.58 1.59
C TYR A 241 14.66 14.68 0.80
N ASN A 242 14.05 15.26 -0.24
CA ASN A 242 14.59 16.38 -1.01
C ASN A 242 16.06 16.20 -1.48
N LEU A 243 16.40 15.01 -1.96
CA LEU A 243 17.79 14.63 -2.24
C LEU A 243 18.28 15.02 -3.63
N LEU A 244 17.49 15.73 -4.45
CA LEU A 244 17.82 15.98 -5.86
C LEU A 244 19.20 16.63 -6.05
N GLU A 245 19.53 17.63 -5.23
CA GLU A 245 20.83 18.30 -5.31
C GLU A 245 21.97 17.38 -4.86
N THR A 246 21.78 16.69 -3.74
CA THR A 246 22.74 15.73 -3.17
C THR A 246 23.07 14.60 -4.15
N VAL A 247 22.06 13.99 -4.78
CA VAL A 247 22.27 12.91 -5.75
C VAL A 247 22.90 13.42 -7.04
N ALA A 248 22.56 14.63 -7.49
CA ALA A 248 23.17 15.21 -8.68
C ALA A 248 24.68 15.45 -8.50
N HIS A 249 25.12 15.86 -7.31
CA HIS A 249 26.54 15.95 -6.99
C HIS A 249 27.22 14.58 -6.96
N ALA A 250 26.53 13.54 -6.46
CA ALA A 250 27.03 12.16 -6.52
C ALA A 250 27.12 11.63 -7.97
N PHE A 251 26.28 12.14 -8.87
CA PHE A 251 26.35 11.90 -10.31
C PHE A 251 27.29 12.85 -11.06
N GLU A 252 28.04 13.68 -10.33
CA GLU A 252 29.05 14.58 -10.89
C GLU A 252 28.51 15.62 -11.88
N PHE A 253 27.23 16.00 -11.75
CA PHE A 253 26.68 17.12 -12.50
C PHE A 253 27.20 18.45 -11.94
N ASP A 254 27.87 19.21 -12.78
CA ASP A 254 28.53 20.50 -12.50
C ASP A 254 27.55 21.65 -12.23
N THR A 255 26.31 21.53 -12.69
CA THR A 255 25.27 22.54 -12.55
C THR A 255 23.88 21.92 -12.51
N LEU A 256 22.96 22.58 -11.80
CA LEU A 256 21.53 22.25 -11.77
C LEU A 256 20.66 23.40 -12.31
N LYS A 257 21.25 24.33 -13.08
CA LYS A 257 20.47 25.32 -13.83
C LYS A 257 19.49 24.60 -14.76
N ASN A 258 18.24 25.08 -14.82
CA ASN A 258 17.18 24.38 -15.54
C ASN A 258 17.52 24.14 -17.04
N ASN A 259 18.23 25.07 -17.69
CA ASN A 259 18.63 24.95 -19.10
C ASN A 259 19.72 23.88 -19.36
N SER A 260 20.34 23.31 -18.32
CA SER A 260 21.27 22.19 -18.45
C SER A 260 20.57 20.83 -18.61
N PHE A 261 19.31 20.73 -18.16
CA PHE A 261 18.55 19.48 -18.02
C PHE A 261 19.17 18.45 -17.05
N ASN A 262 20.12 18.86 -16.21
CA ASN A 262 20.78 17.94 -15.27
C ASN A 262 19.86 17.48 -14.13
N LYS A 263 18.81 18.24 -13.78
CA LYS A 263 17.77 17.77 -12.86
C LYS A 263 17.02 16.56 -13.42
N ASP A 264 16.67 16.62 -14.70
CA ASP A 264 15.99 15.54 -15.41
C ASP A 264 16.91 14.32 -15.56
N ARG A 265 18.19 14.54 -15.93
CA ARG A 265 19.20 13.47 -15.97
C ARG A 265 19.38 12.79 -14.60
N ALA A 266 19.52 13.58 -13.53
CA ALA A 266 19.64 13.05 -12.17
C ALA A 266 18.43 12.21 -11.75
N LEU A 267 17.21 12.60 -12.15
CA LEU A 267 16.03 11.78 -11.91
C LEU A 267 16.09 10.44 -12.65
N VAL A 268 16.56 10.42 -13.90
CA VAL A 268 16.72 9.17 -14.67
C VAL A 268 17.76 8.26 -14.00
N GLU A 269 18.94 8.77 -13.68
CA GLU A 269 20.01 7.99 -13.04
C GLU A 269 19.61 7.48 -11.65
N LEU A 270 18.87 8.26 -10.87
CA LEU A 270 18.39 7.82 -9.56
C LEU A 270 17.33 6.70 -9.69
N ASN A 271 16.45 6.77 -10.69
CA ASN A 271 15.51 5.66 -10.97
C ASN A 271 16.27 4.40 -11.39
N TYR A 272 17.28 4.54 -12.24
CA TYR A 272 18.16 3.43 -12.61
C TYR A 272 18.82 2.80 -11.37
N ALA A 273 19.47 3.61 -10.53
CA ALA A 273 20.13 3.15 -9.30
C ALA A 273 19.17 2.36 -8.41
N VAL A 274 17.98 2.90 -8.12
CA VAL A 274 16.98 2.23 -7.28
C VAL A 274 16.54 0.91 -7.90
N TYR A 275 16.19 0.91 -9.20
CA TYR A 275 15.73 -0.30 -9.87
C TYR A 275 16.78 -1.42 -9.81
N HIS A 276 18.03 -1.10 -10.19
CA HIS A 276 19.11 -2.08 -10.24
C HIS A 276 19.56 -2.53 -8.84
N SER A 277 19.56 -1.65 -7.84
CA SER A 277 19.84 -2.02 -6.44
C SER A 277 18.84 -3.05 -5.92
N PHE A 278 17.53 -2.85 -6.19
CA PHE A 278 16.49 -3.82 -5.83
C PHE A 278 16.67 -5.15 -6.58
N LYS A 279 17.00 -5.12 -7.88
CA LYS A 279 17.26 -6.34 -8.65
C LYS A 279 18.47 -7.13 -8.12
N GLN A 280 19.56 -6.44 -7.79
CA GLN A 280 20.76 -7.07 -7.22
C GLN A 280 20.49 -7.68 -5.84
N ALA A 281 19.65 -7.05 -5.01
CA ALA A 281 19.20 -7.58 -3.73
C ALA A 281 18.16 -8.73 -3.84
N GLY A 282 17.79 -9.12 -5.07
CA GLY A 282 16.78 -10.14 -5.33
C GLY A 282 15.37 -9.74 -4.89
N VAL A 283 15.07 -8.45 -4.85
CA VAL A 283 13.78 -7.90 -4.40
C VAL A 283 12.90 -7.53 -5.60
N SER A 284 11.62 -7.93 -5.54
CA SER A 284 10.62 -7.57 -6.54
C SER A 284 10.47 -6.05 -6.64
N ILE A 285 10.65 -5.54 -7.85
CA ILE A 285 10.41 -4.15 -8.24
C ILE A 285 10.00 -4.12 -9.72
N VAL A 286 9.18 -3.14 -10.10
CA VAL A 286 8.77 -2.91 -11.49
C VAL A 286 9.12 -1.49 -11.92
N ASP A 287 9.54 -1.30 -13.17
CA ASP A 287 9.70 0.03 -13.75
C ASP A 287 8.36 0.58 -14.25
N HIS A 288 8.25 1.91 -14.38
CA HIS A 288 6.99 2.55 -14.74
C HIS A 288 6.46 2.18 -16.13
N LEU A 289 7.34 1.93 -17.10
CA LEU A 289 6.91 1.56 -18.45
C LEU A 289 6.34 0.14 -18.47
N THR A 290 7.00 -0.81 -17.80
CA THR A 290 6.50 -2.17 -17.63
C THR A 290 5.20 -2.20 -16.83
N ALA A 291 5.09 -1.43 -15.75
CA ALA A 291 3.86 -1.34 -14.95
C ALA A 291 2.68 -0.86 -15.80
N SER A 292 2.88 0.16 -16.64
CA SER A 292 1.85 0.61 -17.59
C SER A 292 1.51 -0.42 -18.66
N ARG A 293 2.48 -1.15 -19.22
CA ARG A 293 2.19 -2.24 -20.16
C ARG A 293 1.38 -3.36 -19.51
N GLN A 294 1.68 -3.72 -18.26
CA GLN A 294 0.89 -4.68 -17.50
C GLN A 294 -0.54 -4.17 -17.27
N PHE A 295 -0.70 -2.86 -17.05
CA PHE A 295 -2.00 -2.21 -16.94
C PHE A 295 -2.80 -2.28 -18.25
N GLU A 296 -2.18 -2.12 -19.42
CA GLU A 296 -2.85 -2.34 -20.71
C GLU A 296 -3.36 -3.79 -20.86
N VAL A 297 -2.61 -4.77 -20.36
CA VAL A 297 -3.07 -6.17 -20.35
C VAL A 297 -4.24 -6.36 -19.38
N PHE A 298 -4.22 -5.68 -18.22
CA PHE A 298 -5.36 -5.63 -17.31
C PHE A 298 -6.61 -5.08 -18.02
N GLU A 299 -6.50 -3.97 -18.74
CA GLU A 299 -7.62 -3.40 -19.49
C GLU A 299 -8.19 -4.38 -20.53
N LYS A 300 -7.32 -5.06 -21.28
CA LYS A 300 -7.73 -6.11 -22.24
C LYS A 300 -8.44 -7.27 -21.54
N ASN A 301 -7.98 -7.68 -20.37
CA ASN A 301 -8.58 -8.78 -19.61
C ASN A 301 -9.96 -8.39 -19.03
N GLU A 302 -10.11 -7.16 -18.53
CA GLU A 302 -11.41 -6.65 -18.07
C GLU A 302 -12.40 -6.52 -19.22
N ALA A 303 -11.97 -6.03 -20.38
CA ALA A 303 -12.81 -5.93 -21.58
C ALA A 303 -13.29 -7.32 -22.06
N LYS A 304 -12.42 -8.35 -22.05
CA LYS A 304 -12.82 -9.75 -22.35
C LYS A 304 -13.89 -10.28 -21.40
N ARG A 305 -13.95 -9.75 -20.18
CA ARG A 305 -14.97 -10.09 -19.17
C ARG A 305 -16.13 -9.10 -19.14
N GLN A 306 -16.22 -8.23 -20.14
CA GLN A 306 -17.26 -7.20 -20.29
C GLN A 306 -17.34 -6.26 -19.06
N ARG A 307 -16.21 -6.00 -18.42
CA ARG A 307 -16.10 -5.06 -17.30
C ARG A 307 -15.42 -3.78 -17.77
N GLU A 308 -16.05 -2.66 -17.46
CA GLU A 308 -15.47 -1.33 -17.70
C GLU A 308 -14.40 -1.01 -16.65
N VAL A 309 -13.23 -0.57 -17.12
CA VAL A 309 -12.13 -0.11 -16.29
C VAL A 309 -12.37 1.32 -15.81
N THR A 310 -12.25 1.50 -14.50
CA THR A 310 -12.29 2.79 -13.82
C THR A 310 -10.89 3.20 -13.38
N GLY A 311 -10.63 4.49 -13.26
CA GLY A 311 -9.29 5.00 -12.99
C GLY A 311 -9.23 6.49 -12.68
N LYS A 312 -8.22 6.89 -11.91
CA LYS A 312 -7.86 8.30 -11.70
C LYS A 312 -6.59 8.57 -12.50
N TRP A 313 -6.75 9.18 -13.68
CA TRP A 313 -5.68 9.45 -14.63
C TRP A 313 -4.41 10.02 -13.97
N SER A 314 -4.55 11.03 -13.11
CA SER A 314 -3.41 11.69 -12.45
C SER A 314 -2.63 10.81 -11.46
N TRP A 315 -3.12 9.61 -11.13
CA TRP A 315 -2.41 8.61 -10.31
C TRP A 315 -1.89 7.44 -11.14
N LEU A 316 -2.52 7.14 -12.28
CA LEU A 316 -2.10 6.05 -13.17
C LEU A 316 -0.92 6.49 -14.06
N VAL A 317 -0.82 7.77 -14.37
CA VAL A 317 0.30 8.33 -15.13
C VAL A 317 1.56 8.39 -14.25
N PRO A 318 2.70 7.81 -14.67
CA PRO A 318 3.91 7.83 -13.88
C PRO A 318 4.54 9.22 -13.79
N SER A 319 5.31 9.48 -12.74
CA SER A 319 5.94 10.78 -12.50
C SER A 319 7.23 11.03 -13.29
N LEU A 320 7.65 10.09 -14.14
CA LEU A 320 8.78 10.23 -15.07
C LEU A 320 8.36 9.73 -16.44
N SER A 321 8.71 10.48 -17.48
CA SER A 321 8.42 10.14 -18.88
C SER A 321 6.95 9.73 -19.14
N PRO A 322 5.94 10.48 -18.63
CA PRO A 322 4.55 10.08 -18.65
C PRO A 322 3.98 9.86 -20.06
N THR A 323 4.51 10.55 -21.07
CA THR A 323 4.06 10.42 -22.46
C THR A 323 4.42 9.10 -23.11
N LEU A 324 5.32 8.30 -22.51
CA LEU A 324 5.76 7.00 -23.05
C LEU A 324 4.81 5.84 -22.77
N VAL A 325 3.69 6.08 -22.07
CA VAL A 325 2.75 5.03 -21.67
C VAL A 325 1.35 5.27 -22.25
N SER A 326 0.63 4.20 -22.58
CA SER A 326 -0.70 4.28 -23.22
C SER A 326 -1.70 5.09 -22.39
N ASN A 327 -1.73 4.85 -21.07
CA ASN A 327 -2.69 5.44 -20.15
C ASN A 327 -2.54 6.96 -19.96
N TYR A 328 -1.51 7.59 -20.54
CA TYR A 328 -1.38 9.04 -20.62
C TYR A 328 -2.32 9.65 -21.67
N HIS A 329 -2.53 8.96 -22.79
CA HIS A 329 -3.13 9.52 -24.01
C HIS A 329 -4.66 9.51 -24.03
N HIS A 330 -5.31 9.06 -22.96
CA HIS A 330 -6.77 9.07 -22.83
C HIS A 330 -7.21 9.20 -21.37
N GLY A 331 -8.45 9.67 -21.17
CA GLY A 331 -9.06 9.77 -19.84
C GLY A 331 -9.56 8.44 -19.30
N TYR A 332 -9.88 8.43 -18.00
CA TYR A 332 -10.54 7.31 -17.31
C TYR A 332 -11.75 7.81 -16.52
N PRO A 333 -12.87 7.06 -16.50
CA PRO A 333 -13.96 7.35 -15.58
C PRO A 333 -13.50 7.05 -14.15
N ASN A 334 -13.44 8.08 -13.31
CA ASN A 334 -13.04 7.95 -11.91
C ASN A 334 -14.24 7.62 -11.00
N ILE A 335 -15.05 6.65 -11.41
CA ILE A 335 -16.18 6.14 -10.64
C ILE A 335 -15.65 5.15 -9.61
N MET A 336 -15.91 5.38 -8.33
CA MET A 336 -15.51 4.46 -7.25
C MET A 336 -16.56 3.34 -7.15
N LYS A 337 -16.21 2.13 -7.60
CA LYS A 337 -17.04 0.93 -7.46
C LYS A 337 -16.78 0.26 -6.10
N ASP A 338 -17.78 -0.42 -5.55
CA ASP A 338 -17.66 -1.32 -4.37
C ASP A 338 -17.43 -2.76 -4.85
N PRO A 339 -16.64 -3.59 -4.15
CA PRO A 339 -15.75 -3.28 -3.03
C PRO A 339 -14.61 -2.29 -3.35
N ASN A 340 -14.06 -1.59 -2.36
CA ASN A 340 -12.89 -0.69 -2.54
C ASN A 340 -12.14 -0.36 -1.25
N PHE A 341 -10.98 0.28 -1.41
CA PHE A 341 -10.24 0.91 -0.32
C PHE A 341 -10.54 2.40 -0.21
N HIS A 342 -10.72 2.88 1.01
CA HIS A 342 -11.01 4.28 1.31
C HIS A 342 -10.01 4.82 2.33
N TYR A 343 -9.69 6.11 2.24
CA TYR A 343 -8.96 6.76 3.32
C TYR A 343 -9.87 6.85 4.54
N LYS A 344 -9.33 6.57 5.71
CA LYS A 344 -10.03 6.81 6.98
C LYS A 344 -10.40 8.29 7.05
N LYS A 345 -11.65 8.60 7.40
CA LYS A 345 -12.03 10.00 7.69
C LYS A 345 -11.16 10.48 8.85
N ALA A 346 -10.52 11.64 8.69
CA ALA A 346 -9.83 12.30 9.79
C ALA A 346 -10.84 12.46 10.93
N GLN A 347 -10.61 11.77 12.05
CA GLN A 347 -11.44 11.96 13.23
C GLN A 347 -11.12 13.37 13.75
N SER A 348 -12.13 14.24 13.77
CA SER A 348 -12.09 15.49 14.54
C SER A 348 -12.21 15.15 16.03
N SER A 349 -11.24 14.41 16.55
CA SER A 349 -11.04 14.21 17.98
C SER A 349 -9.79 14.98 18.35
N GLY A 350 -9.84 15.68 19.50
CA GLY A 350 -8.72 16.46 20.00
C GLY A 350 -7.41 15.68 20.02
N CYS A 351 -6.30 16.43 20.12
CA CYS A 351 -4.94 15.92 20.24
C CYS A 351 -4.90 14.46 20.73
N PRO A 352 -4.27 13.51 20.00
CA PRO A 352 -4.10 12.14 20.51
C PRO A 352 -3.28 12.08 21.80
N PHE A 353 -2.74 13.23 22.24
CA PHE A 353 -2.05 13.49 23.50
C PHE A 353 -2.99 13.77 24.70
N HIS A 354 -4.33 13.67 24.55
CA HIS A 354 -5.31 13.91 25.62
C HIS A 354 -6.27 12.75 25.85
#